data_AF-A0A9D5VNM7-F1
#
_entry.id   AF-A0A9D5VNM7-F1
#
_cell.length_a   1.000
_cell.length_b   1.000
_cell.length_c   1.000
_cell.angle_alpha   90.00
_cell.angle_beta   90.00
_cell.angle_gamma   90.00
#
_symmetry.space_group_name_H-M   'P 1'
#
loop_
_entity.id
_entity.type
_entity.pdbx_description
1 polymer ?
#
loop_
_entity_poly.entity_id
_entity_poly.type
_entity_poly.pdbx_seq_one_letter_code
_entity_poly.pdbx_strand_id
1 'polypeptide(L)'
;MLFEEKKDYYLINRLQQRMSELGIISFNEYYKTLIFEDRSKELQSFIESITINETYFFRDFPQLQGFAEKVLPAYLEQKRKKFNSVLKVWSAACSTGEEAYTLSIILQEMIEDYAHWSVSVEATDIDRNVIGHAEKGIYSERSMKDTPEAYRKKYFVPMGEEWQVSKLKKHPIDFKTLNFTDKEAMKKMRNFDVIFCRNVLIYFDDQSRKSVVNLLYDSLIPGGHLFLGHSENIGRITAAFELQTLGGFICYRRPL
;
A
#
# COMPACT_ATOMS: atom_id res chain seq x y z
N MET A 1 -6.61 13.87 1.54
CA MET A 1 -6.79 13.37 2.91
C MET A 1 -7.85 14.24 3.56
N LEU A 2 -8.95 13.67 4.05
CA LEU A 2 -10.02 14.35 4.76
C LEU A 2 -9.68 14.33 6.27
N PHE A 3 -9.72 15.50 6.90
CA PHE A 3 -9.63 15.63 8.35
C PHE A 3 -10.97 16.17 8.85
N GLU A 4 -11.59 15.48 9.81
CA GLU A 4 -12.77 15.98 10.52
C GLU A 4 -12.37 17.18 11.41
N GLU A 5 -13.28 18.12 11.68
CA GLU A 5 -13.03 19.32 12.52
C GLU A 5 -12.41 18.98 13.89
N LYS A 6 -12.75 17.81 14.45
CA LYS A 6 -12.18 17.34 15.72
C LYS A 6 -10.67 17.06 15.66
N LYS A 7 -10.08 16.99 14.46
CA LYS A 7 -8.65 16.81 14.21
C LYS A 7 -7.95 18.13 13.87
N ASP A 8 -8.62 19.28 13.93
CA ASP A 8 -8.01 20.59 13.68
C ASP A 8 -6.79 20.83 14.58
N TYR A 9 -6.88 20.43 15.85
CA TYR A 9 -5.76 20.54 16.79
C TYR A 9 -4.51 19.77 16.31
N TYR A 10 -4.68 18.58 15.73
CA TYR A 10 -3.58 17.81 15.17
C TYR A 10 -2.94 18.53 13.97
N LEU A 11 -3.77 19.06 13.06
CA LEU A 11 -3.29 19.83 11.90
C LEU A 11 -2.58 21.11 12.33
N ILE A 12 -3.15 21.87 13.26
CA ILE A 12 -2.56 23.10 13.81
C ILE A 12 -1.19 22.80 14.41
N ASN A 13 -1.07 21.76 15.23
CA ASN A 13 0.22 21.38 15.82
C ASN A 13 1.27 21.03 14.76
N ARG A 14 0.89 20.30 13.70
CA ARG A 14 1.81 19.96 12.60
C ARG A 14 2.22 21.18 11.79
N LEU A 15 1.29 22.08 11.50
CA LEU A 15 1.57 23.38 10.86
C LEU A 15 2.55 24.21 11.70
N GLN A 16 2.31 24.33 13.01
CA GLN A 16 3.19 25.06 13.93
C GLN A 16 4.59 24.45 14.00
N GLN A 17 4.67 23.11 14.01
CA GLN A 17 5.95 22.40 13.99
C GLN A 17 6.74 22.73 12.70
N ARG A 18 6.12 22.61 11.53
CA ARG A 18 6.78 22.94 10.24
C ARG A 18 7.20 24.41 10.18
N MET A 19 6.33 25.32 10.59
CA MET A 19 6.63 26.75 10.72
C MET A 19 7.86 27.00 11.58
N SER A 20 7.95 26.34 12.75
CA SER A 20 9.10 26.43 13.64
C SER A 20 10.39 25.88 13.02
N GLU A 21 10.31 24.76 12.27
CA GLU A 21 11.47 24.15 11.60
C GLU A 21 12.04 25.04 10.48
N LEU A 22 11.19 25.84 9.83
CA LEU A 22 11.58 26.80 8.80
C LEU A 22 11.90 28.20 9.35
N GLY A 23 11.67 28.45 10.65
CA GLY A 23 11.79 29.78 11.25
C GLY A 23 10.73 30.79 10.81
N ILE A 24 9.59 30.32 10.27
CA ILE A 24 8.49 31.17 9.81
C ILE A 24 7.51 31.41 10.96
N ILE A 25 7.26 32.67 11.29
CA ILE A 25 6.41 33.05 12.45
C ILE A 25 4.96 33.31 12.00
N SER A 26 4.76 33.79 10.78
CA SER A 26 3.44 34.16 10.25
C SER A 26 2.82 33.01 9.48
N PHE A 27 1.60 32.61 9.85
CA PHE A 27 0.85 31.60 9.10
C PHE A 27 0.61 32.04 7.65
N ASN A 28 0.37 33.33 7.40
CA ASN A 28 0.15 33.84 6.04
C ASN A 28 1.44 33.75 5.20
N GLU A 29 2.59 33.92 5.82
CA GLU A 29 3.88 33.70 5.16
C GLU A 29 4.09 32.22 4.85
N TYR A 30 3.81 31.32 5.80
CA TYR A 30 3.89 29.88 5.57
C TYR A 30 2.90 29.42 4.47
N TYR A 31 1.68 29.94 4.49
CA TYR A 31 0.69 29.68 3.44
C TYR A 31 1.19 30.13 2.08
N LYS A 32 1.86 31.29 1.98
CA LYS A 32 2.46 31.72 0.72
C LYS A 32 3.60 30.81 0.29
N THR A 33 4.45 30.34 1.20
CA THR A 33 5.48 29.34 0.91
C THR A 33 4.86 28.05 0.35
N LEU A 34 3.76 27.57 0.93
CA LEU A 34 3.06 26.37 0.42
C LEU A 34 2.47 26.56 -1.00
N ILE A 35 1.99 27.76 -1.33
CA ILE A 35 1.23 28.02 -2.56
C ILE A 35 2.09 28.59 -3.71
N PHE A 36 3.17 29.33 -3.41
CA PHE A 36 3.89 30.14 -4.39
C PHE A 36 5.36 29.79 -4.52
N GLU A 37 6.04 29.38 -3.45
CA GLU A 37 7.44 28.94 -3.51
C GLU A 37 7.49 27.46 -3.87
N ASP A 38 8.50 27.06 -4.67
CA ASP A 38 8.76 25.73 -5.23
C ASP A 38 7.81 24.63 -4.68
N ARG A 39 6.59 24.61 -5.24
CA ARG A 39 5.37 23.96 -4.71
C ARG A 39 5.55 22.49 -4.33
N SER A 40 6.66 21.89 -4.73
CA SER A 40 6.94 20.47 -4.61
C SER A 40 7.64 20.07 -3.31
N LYS A 41 8.40 20.93 -2.65
CA LYS A 41 9.26 20.50 -1.52
C LYS A 41 8.64 20.68 -0.15
N GLU A 42 8.22 21.90 0.19
CA GLU A 42 7.64 22.13 1.52
C GLU A 42 6.25 21.51 1.64
N LEU A 43 5.42 21.63 0.59
CA LEU A 43 4.12 20.96 0.57
C LEU A 43 4.26 19.45 0.77
N GLN A 44 5.25 18.83 0.13
CA GLN A 44 5.54 17.42 0.31
C GLN A 44 5.96 17.11 1.75
N SER A 45 6.87 17.92 2.32
CA SER A 45 7.32 17.74 3.71
C SER A 45 6.17 17.91 4.72
N PHE A 46 5.26 18.84 4.44
CA PHE A 46 4.04 19.01 5.23
C PHE A 46 3.11 17.79 5.12
N ILE A 47 2.88 17.27 3.90
CA ILE A 47 2.10 16.04 3.67
C ILE A 47 2.67 14.87 4.49
N GLU A 48 3.99 14.68 4.47
CA GLU A 48 4.70 13.64 5.23
C GLU A 48 4.57 13.81 6.75
N SER A 49 4.32 15.03 7.24
CA SER A 49 4.14 15.28 8.67
C SER A 49 2.74 14.94 9.19
N ILE A 50 1.74 14.89 8.30
CA ILE A 50 0.33 14.69 8.64
C ILE A 50 -0.19 13.29 8.25
N THR A 51 0.62 12.47 7.58
CA THR A 51 0.31 11.08 7.23
C THR A 51 0.31 10.20 8.49
N ILE A 52 -0.66 9.29 8.57
CA ILE A 52 -0.76 8.32 9.67
C ILE A 52 -0.31 6.96 9.15
N ASN A 53 0.90 6.56 9.55
CA ASN A 53 1.65 5.44 8.99
C ASN A 53 1.67 4.20 9.90
N GLU A 54 0.53 3.85 10.52
CA GLU A 54 0.50 2.62 11.34
C GLU A 54 0.44 1.37 10.46
N THR A 55 1.52 0.59 10.46
CA THR A 55 1.63 -0.69 9.76
C THR A 55 2.55 -1.65 10.53
N TYR A 56 2.45 -2.93 10.21
CA TYR A 56 3.27 -4.01 10.78
C TYR A 56 3.14 -5.25 9.90
N PHE A 57 4.12 -6.14 9.99
CA PHE A 57 4.16 -7.36 9.19
C PHE A 57 2.97 -8.29 9.48
N PHE A 58 2.45 -8.93 8.45
CA PHE A 58 1.31 -9.86 8.55
C PHE A 58 0.04 -9.26 9.18
N ARG A 59 -0.17 -7.93 9.06
CA ARG A 59 -1.38 -7.25 9.51
C ARG A 59 -2.64 -7.80 8.87
N ASP A 60 -3.67 -8.03 9.70
CA ASP A 60 -4.95 -8.64 9.31
C ASP A 60 -4.75 -10.02 8.66
N PHE A 61 -4.16 -10.92 9.45
CA PHE A 61 -3.84 -12.28 9.03
C PHE A 61 -5.00 -12.99 8.30
N PRO A 62 -6.28 -12.90 8.72
CA PRO A 62 -7.38 -13.55 8.00
C PRO A 62 -7.49 -13.15 6.53
N GLN A 63 -7.26 -11.88 6.19
CA GLN A 63 -7.29 -11.43 4.79
C GLN A 63 -6.10 -11.95 3.99
N LEU A 64 -4.91 -11.94 4.60
CA LEU A 64 -3.69 -12.48 3.98
C LEU A 64 -3.80 -13.99 3.75
N GLN A 65 -4.36 -14.72 4.72
CA GLN A 65 -4.66 -16.14 4.61
C GLN A 65 -5.62 -16.39 3.45
N GLY A 66 -6.67 -15.57 3.34
CA GLY A 66 -7.62 -15.69 2.25
C GLY A 66 -7.03 -15.48 0.86
N PHE A 67 -6.14 -14.48 0.75
CA PHE A 67 -5.34 -14.30 -0.45
C PHE A 67 -4.46 -15.52 -0.74
N ALA A 68 -3.63 -15.93 0.23
CA ALA A 68 -2.64 -16.99 0.08
C ALA A 68 -3.24 -18.37 -0.23
N GLU A 69 -4.31 -18.76 0.45
CA GLU A 69 -4.84 -20.12 0.41
C GLU A 69 -6.01 -20.30 -0.56
N LYS A 70 -6.71 -19.22 -0.94
CA LYS A 70 -7.91 -19.32 -1.81
C LYS A 70 -7.74 -18.58 -3.13
N VAL A 71 -7.46 -17.28 -3.08
CA VAL A 71 -7.42 -16.46 -4.30
C VAL A 71 -6.19 -16.78 -5.14
N LEU A 72 -5.01 -16.78 -4.52
CA LEU A 72 -3.75 -16.97 -5.22
C LEU A 72 -3.68 -18.33 -5.95
N PRO A 73 -3.97 -19.50 -5.32
CA PRO A 73 -3.86 -20.79 -6.00
C PRO A 73 -4.82 -20.92 -7.19
N ALA A 74 -6.09 -20.51 -7.00
CA ALA A 74 -7.10 -20.54 -8.05
C ALA A 74 -6.73 -19.61 -9.22
N TYR A 75 -6.15 -18.45 -8.91
CA TYR A 75 -5.72 -17.48 -9.91
C TYR A 75 -4.51 -17.97 -10.72
N LEU A 76 -3.51 -18.57 -10.05
CA LEU A 76 -2.34 -19.16 -10.71
C LEU A 76 -2.76 -20.30 -11.66
N GLU A 77 -3.72 -21.15 -11.25
CA GLU A 77 -4.25 -22.21 -12.10
C GLU A 77 -4.88 -21.65 -13.40
N GLN A 78 -5.68 -20.60 -13.29
CA GLN A 78 -6.27 -19.93 -14.45
C GLN A 78 -5.21 -19.34 -15.39
N LYS A 79 -4.16 -18.75 -14.83
CA LYS A 79 -3.04 -18.20 -15.59
C LYS A 79 -2.23 -19.29 -16.30
N ARG A 80 -1.95 -20.42 -15.63
CA ARG A 80 -1.30 -21.60 -16.23
C ARG A 80 -2.11 -22.15 -17.41
N LYS A 81 -3.44 -22.25 -17.31
CA LYS A 81 -4.32 -22.67 -18.42
C LYS A 81 -4.20 -21.76 -19.65
N LYS A 82 -3.77 -20.52 -19.48
CA LYS A 82 -3.54 -19.53 -20.55
C LYS A 82 -2.06 -19.42 -20.94
N PHE A 83 -1.19 -20.32 -20.48
CA PHE A 83 0.26 -20.27 -20.69
C PHE A 83 0.89 -18.93 -20.28
N ASN A 84 0.36 -18.31 -19.22
CA ASN A 84 0.86 -17.05 -18.68
C ASN A 84 1.45 -17.29 -17.29
N SER A 85 2.75 -17.03 -17.10
CA SER A 85 3.44 -17.13 -15.81
C SER A 85 3.88 -15.78 -15.27
N VAL A 86 3.26 -14.69 -15.71
CA VAL A 86 3.50 -13.34 -15.16
C VAL A 86 2.51 -13.09 -14.01
N LEU A 87 2.98 -12.55 -12.89
CA LEU A 87 2.15 -12.11 -11.78
C LEU A 87 2.56 -10.70 -11.32
N LYS A 88 1.65 -9.73 -11.45
CA LYS A 88 1.84 -8.33 -11.04
C LYS A 88 0.95 -8.01 -9.84
N VAL A 89 1.57 -7.73 -8.70
CA VAL A 89 0.89 -7.33 -7.47
C VAL A 89 1.22 -5.88 -7.14
N TRP A 90 0.24 -5.14 -6.64
CA TRP A 90 0.43 -3.77 -6.17
C TRP A 90 0.03 -3.64 -4.71
N SER A 91 0.95 -3.21 -3.85
CA SER A 91 0.66 -2.69 -2.50
C SER A 91 0.50 -1.16 -2.59
N ALA A 92 -0.75 -0.71 -2.60
CA ALA A 92 -1.14 0.68 -2.72
C ALA A 92 -1.31 1.29 -1.33
N ALA A 93 -0.54 2.34 -1.04
CA ALA A 93 -0.31 2.93 0.29
C ALA A 93 0.47 1.98 1.20
N CYS A 94 1.65 1.59 0.73
CA CYS A 94 2.48 0.58 1.38
C CYS A 94 3.13 1.05 2.70
N SER A 95 3.05 2.35 3.00
CA SER A 95 3.68 2.97 4.16
C SER A 95 5.16 2.58 4.25
N THR A 96 5.64 2.17 5.43
CA THR A 96 7.03 1.74 5.67
C THR A 96 7.39 0.37 5.06
N GLY A 97 6.52 -0.24 4.25
CA GLY A 97 6.85 -1.38 3.39
C GLY A 97 6.49 -2.76 3.93
N GLU A 98 6.04 -2.87 5.19
CA GLU A 98 5.70 -4.16 5.81
C GLU A 98 4.68 -4.98 5.01
N GLU A 99 3.67 -4.33 4.42
CA GLU A 99 2.70 -5.01 3.56
C GLU A 99 3.34 -5.56 2.29
N ALA A 100 4.13 -4.74 1.58
CA ALA A 100 4.79 -5.16 0.34
C ALA A 100 5.75 -6.33 0.58
N TYR A 101 6.50 -6.28 1.67
CA TYR A 101 7.36 -7.38 2.08
C TYR A 101 6.58 -8.63 2.49
N THR A 102 5.48 -8.47 3.23
CA THR A 102 4.58 -9.59 3.58
C THR A 102 4.03 -10.27 2.33
N LEU A 103 3.56 -9.49 1.34
CA LEU A 103 3.07 -10.01 0.07
C LEU A 103 4.18 -10.74 -0.69
N SER A 104 5.39 -10.17 -0.75
CA SER A 104 6.52 -10.84 -1.40
C SER A 104 6.88 -12.17 -0.72
N ILE A 105 6.80 -12.25 0.60
CA ILE A 105 7.02 -13.49 1.35
C ILE A 105 5.94 -14.51 1.01
N ILE A 106 4.66 -14.12 1.04
CA ILE A 106 3.53 -14.99 0.69
C ILE A 106 3.69 -15.54 -0.72
N LEU A 107 4.01 -14.69 -1.70
CA LEU A 107 4.19 -15.12 -3.09
C LEU A 107 5.34 -16.13 -3.22
N GLN A 108 6.45 -15.92 -2.52
CA GLN A 108 7.60 -16.83 -2.57
C GLN A 108 7.32 -18.17 -1.86
N GLU A 109 6.47 -18.21 -0.84
CA GLU A 109 6.14 -19.43 -0.10
C GLU A 109 5.01 -20.24 -0.76
N MET A 110 4.03 -19.55 -1.35
CA MET A 110 2.79 -20.19 -1.84
C MET A 110 2.86 -20.65 -3.30
N ILE A 111 3.83 -20.16 -4.09
CA ILE A 111 4.01 -20.59 -5.48
C ILE A 111 5.10 -21.67 -5.52
N GLU A 112 4.70 -22.93 -5.67
CA GLU A 112 5.62 -24.09 -5.65
C GLU A 112 6.74 -23.98 -6.70
N ASP A 113 6.40 -23.54 -7.91
CA ASP A 113 7.31 -23.38 -9.04
C ASP A 113 7.77 -21.92 -9.23
N TYR A 114 7.89 -21.15 -8.14
CA TYR A 114 8.15 -19.70 -8.13
C TYR A 114 9.22 -19.23 -9.13
N ALA A 115 10.29 -20.00 -9.32
CA ALA A 115 11.37 -19.68 -10.26
C ALA A 115 10.94 -19.61 -11.74
N HIS A 116 9.81 -20.22 -12.12
CA HIS A 116 9.23 -20.17 -13.45
C HIS A 116 8.25 -19.00 -13.65
N TRP A 117 7.93 -18.27 -12.57
CA TRP A 117 7.04 -17.12 -12.60
C TRP A 117 7.82 -15.81 -12.69
N SER A 118 7.34 -14.91 -13.56
CA SER A 118 7.75 -13.51 -13.54
C SER A 118 6.87 -12.76 -12.56
N VAL A 119 7.27 -12.77 -11.29
CA VAL A 119 6.55 -12.08 -10.21
C VAL A 119 7.11 -10.66 -10.04
N SER A 120 6.23 -9.69 -9.84
CA SER A 120 6.60 -8.31 -9.47
C SER A 120 5.65 -7.76 -8.43
N VAL A 121 6.20 -7.04 -7.45
CA VAL A 121 5.45 -6.31 -6.44
C VAL A 121 5.80 -4.84 -6.60
N GLU A 122 4.83 -4.04 -7.01
CA GLU A 122 4.96 -2.58 -7.00
C GLU A 122 4.37 -2.08 -5.69
N ALA A 123 5.07 -1.18 -5.01
CA ALA A 123 4.69 -0.67 -3.70
C ALA A 123 4.72 0.85 -3.73
N THR A 124 3.60 1.49 -3.45
CA THR A 124 3.49 2.93 -3.64
C THR A 124 2.94 3.64 -2.42
N ASP A 125 3.49 4.81 -2.11
CA ASP A 125 2.96 5.69 -1.06
C ASP A 125 3.10 7.17 -1.46
N ILE A 126 2.33 8.07 -0.85
CA ILE A 126 2.48 9.51 -1.06
C ILE A 126 3.65 10.08 -0.25
N ASP A 127 4.01 9.42 0.84
CA ASP A 127 5.04 9.84 1.79
C ASP A 127 6.42 9.30 1.38
N ARG A 128 7.39 10.18 1.12
CA ARG A 128 8.72 9.77 0.66
C ARG A 128 9.59 9.22 1.79
N ASN A 129 9.34 9.64 3.03
CA ASN A 129 10.12 9.20 4.18
C ASN A 129 9.85 7.72 4.47
N VAL A 130 8.58 7.30 4.37
CA VAL A 130 8.23 5.89 4.55
C VAL A 130 8.69 5.02 3.37
N ILE A 131 8.69 5.55 2.15
CA ILE A 131 9.30 4.87 0.99
C ILE A 131 10.79 4.66 1.21
N GLY A 132 11.52 5.70 1.62
CA GLY A 132 12.95 5.58 1.92
C GLY A 132 13.26 4.66 3.11
N HIS A 133 12.34 4.50 4.06
CA HIS A 133 12.43 3.49 5.10
C HIS A 133 12.20 2.08 4.55
N ALA A 134 11.16 1.91 3.73
CA ALA A 134 10.82 0.64 3.09
C ALA A 134 11.98 0.11 2.24
N GLU A 135 12.64 0.96 1.46
CA GLU A 135 13.81 0.59 0.66
C GLU A 135 14.99 0.08 1.50
N LYS A 136 15.17 0.60 2.73
CA LYS A 136 16.21 0.11 3.66
C LYS A 136 15.84 -1.25 4.25
N GLY A 137 14.56 -1.52 4.44
CA GLY A 137 14.04 -2.78 4.95
C GLY A 137 14.52 -3.12 6.37
N ILE A 138 14.68 -2.11 7.25
CA ILE A 138 15.11 -2.26 8.64
C ILE A 138 13.96 -1.89 9.57
N TYR A 139 13.58 -2.80 10.46
CA TYR A 139 12.35 -2.73 11.24
C TYR A 139 12.56 -2.99 12.71
N SER A 140 11.83 -2.25 13.55
CA SER A 140 11.79 -2.48 15.00
C SER A 140 11.07 -3.77 15.38
N GLU A 141 11.29 -4.24 16.62
CA GLU A 141 10.51 -5.35 17.19
C GLU A 141 9.00 -5.13 17.12
N ARG A 142 8.54 -3.87 17.27
CA ARG A 142 7.12 -3.52 17.20
C ARG A 142 6.50 -3.84 15.84
N SER A 143 7.23 -3.58 14.75
CA SER A 143 6.77 -3.91 13.39
C SER A 143 6.67 -5.43 13.18
N MET A 144 7.41 -6.22 13.97
CA MET A 144 7.49 -7.68 13.87
C MET A 144 6.48 -8.41 14.77
N LYS A 145 5.62 -7.70 15.51
CA LYS A 145 4.76 -8.26 16.57
C LYS A 145 3.91 -9.46 16.15
N ASP A 146 3.43 -9.46 14.90
CA ASP A 146 2.53 -10.48 14.36
C ASP A 146 3.22 -11.35 13.30
N THR A 147 4.55 -11.23 13.14
CA THR A 147 5.33 -12.02 12.18
C THR A 147 5.49 -13.45 12.70
N PRO A 148 5.01 -14.48 11.97
CA PRO A 148 5.23 -15.86 12.36
C PRO A 148 6.73 -16.19 12.47
N GLU A 149 7.12 -16.89 13.53
CA GLU A 149 8.53 -17.15 13.86
C GLU A 149 9.29 -17.85 12.72
N ALA A 150 8.62 -18.76 12.00
CA ALA A 150 9.18 -19.45 10.84
C ALA A 150 9.60 -18.46 9.72
N TYR A 151 8.75 -17.49 9.40
CA TYR A 151 9.06 -16.48 8.39
C TYR A 151 10.06 -15.46 8.92
N ARG A 152 9.98 -15.09 10.20
CA ARG A 152 10.97 -14.22 10.86
C ARG A 152 12.38 -14.78 10.71
N LYS A 153 12.61 -16.04 11.08
CA LYS A 153 13.92 -16.72 10.95
C LYS A 153 14.38 -16.87 9.50
N LYS A 154 13.44 -17.03 8.57
CA LYS A 154 13.75 -17.31 7.16
C LYS A 154 14.04 -16.05 6.35
N TYR A 155 13.37 -14.93 6.63
CA TYR A 155 13.42 -13.72 5.79
C TYR A 155 14.11 -12.53 6.43
N PHE A 156 14.34 -12.56 7.74
CA PHE A 156 14.91 -11.45 8.48
C PHE A 156 16.21 -11.87 9.17
N VAL A 157 17.12 -10.91 9.31
CA VAL A 157 18.37 -11.04 10.06
C VAL A 157 18.34 -10.05 11.21
N PRO A 158 18.66 -10.46 12.44
CA PRO A 158 18.73 -9.54 13.57
C PRO A 158 19.87 -8.54 13.38
N MET A 159 19.62 -7.27 13.71
CA MET A 159 20.55 -6.15 13.62
C MET A 159 20.43 -5.31 14.90
N GLY A 160 21.06 -5.76 15.99
CA GLY A 160 20.89 -5.16 17.31
C GLY A 160 19.46 -5.36 17.84
N GLU A 161 18.75 -4.27 18.10
CA GLU A 161 17.33 -4.28 18.51
C GLU A 161 16.35 -4.26 17.31
N GLU A 162 16.89 -4.26 16.09
CA GLU A 162 16.14 -4.19 14.84
C GLU A 162 16.28 -5.48 14.02
N TRP A 163 15.51 -5.54 12.93
CA TRP A 163 15.44 -6.66 12.00
C TRP A 163 15.57 -6.16 10.58
N GLN A 164 16.52 -6.72 9.82
CA GLN A 164 16.70 -6.39 8.42
C GLN A 164 16.15 -7.49 7.51
N VAL A 165 15.39 -7.11 6.49
CA VAL A 165 14.96 -8.02 5.42
C VAL A 165 16.19 -8.48 4.61
N SER A 166 16.41 -9.79 4.50
CA SER A 166 17.69 -10.32 4.00
C SER A 166 17.59 -11.36 2.88
N LYS A 167 16.43 -11.99 2.67
CA LYS A 167 16.30 -13.22 1.85
C LYS A 167 15.12 -13.24 0.89
N LEU A 168 14.85 -12.11 0.23
CA LEU A 168 13.93 -12.09 -0.92
C LEU A 168 14.70 -12.51 -2.16
N LYS A 169 14.48 -13.77 -2.56
CA LYS A 169 15.46 -14.51 -3.34
C LYS A 169 15.64 -14.00 -4.77
N LYS A 170 14.73 -13.18 -5.33
CA LYS A 170 14.84 -12.76 -6.75
C LYS A 170 13.85 -11.74 -7.31
N HIS A 171 13.19 -10.88 -6.53
CA HIS A 171 12.25 -9.89 -7.11
C HIS A 171 12.36 -8.56 -6.38
N PRO A 172 12.68 -7.46 -7.08
CA PRO A 172 12.63 -6.13 -6.48
C PRO A 172 11.17 -5.81 -6.20
N ILE A 173 10.87 -5.59 -4.93
CA ILE A 173 9.74 -4.72 -4.63
C ILE A 173 10.14 -3.35 -5.18
N ASP A 174 9.34 -2.83 -6.09
CA ASP A 174 9.59 -1.55 -6.73
C ASP A 174 8.83 -0.48 -5.94
N PHE A 175 9.57 0.21 -5.05
CA PHE A 175 9.02 1.26 -4.20
C PHE A 175 8.98 2.59 -4.96
N LYS A 176 7.80 3.23 -4.99
CA LYS A 176 7.60 4.50 -5.69
C LYS A 176 6.73 5.47 -4.92
N THR A 177 6.99 6.76 -5.10
CA THR A 177 6.04 7.78 -4.64
C THR A 177 4.88 7.90 -5.63
N LEU A 178 3.65 7.82 -5.13
CA LEU A 178 2.44 7.98 -5.93
C LEU A 178 1.33 8.66 -5.14
N ASN A 179 0.71 9.68 -5.74
CA ASN A 179 -0.51 10.26 -5.24
C ASN A 179 -1.72 9.69 -5.99
N PHE A 180 -2.66 9.05 -5.31
CA PHE A 180 -3.85 8.46 -5.93
C PHE A 180 -4.81 9.49 -6.57
N THR A 181 -4.70 10.78 -6.22
CA THR A 181 -5.48 11.85 -6.88
C THR A 181 -4.81 12.37 -8.15
N ASP A 182 -3.54 12.04 -8.39
CA ASP A 182 -2.86 12.35 -9.64
C ASP A 182 -3.29 11.36 -10.72
N LYS A 183 -4.22 11.80 -11.57
CA LYS A 183 -4.78 10.96 -12.64
C LYS A 183 -3.74 10.54 -13.68
N GLU A 184 -2.75 11.38 -13.98
CA GLU A 184 -1.75 11.06 -14.99
C GLU A 184 -0.73 10.05 -14.47
N ALA A 185 -0.34 10.17 -13.20
CA ALA A 185 0.48 9.17 -12.54
C ALA A 185 -0.29 7.83 -12.40
N MET A 186 -1.54 7.88 -11.94
CA MET A 186 -2.40 6.69 -11.83
C MET A 186 -2.66 6.02 -13.18
N LYS A 187 -2.69 6.76 -14.30
CA LYS A 187 -2.83 6.18 -15.65
C LYS A 187 -1.66 5.27 -16.05
N LYS A 188 -0.48 5.45 -15.46
CA LYS A 188 0.70 4.62 -15.71
C LYS A 188 0.66 3.28 -14.95
N MET A 189 -0.14 3.22 -13.88
CA MET A 189 -0.32 2.02 -13.06
C MET A 189 -1.33 1.07 -13.72
N ARG A 190 -0.86 0.08 -14.49
CA ARG A 190 -1.75 -0.79 -15.29
C ARG A 190 -1.36 -2.26 -15.26
N ASN A 191 -2.33 -3.08 -15.63
CA ASN A 191 -2.22 -4.52 -15.82
C ASN A 191 -1.84 -5.27 -14.55
N PHE A 192 -2.39 -4.87 -13.41
CA PHE A 192 -2.21 -5.60 -12.15
C PHE A 192 -3.17 -6.78 -12.07
N ASP A 193 -2.66 -7.88 -11.54
CA ASP A 193 -3.44 -9.08 -11.27
C ASP A 193 -4.13 -8.96 -9.92
N VAL A 194 -3.42 -8.39 -8.95
CA VAL A 194 -3.88 -8.18 -7.60
C VAL A 194 -3.46 -6.81 -7.09
N ILE A 195 -4.39 -6.07 -6.50
CA ILE A 195 -4.11 -4.82 -5.79
C ILE A 195 -4.52 -5.00 -4.32
N PHE A 196 -3.62 -4.66 -3.41
CA PHE A 196 -3.90 -4.42 -2.00
C PHE A 196 -3.97 -2.90 -1.80
N CYS A 197 -5.10 -2.37 -1.36
CA CYS A 197 -5.30 -0.95 -1.08
C CYS A 197 -6.04 -0.84 0.25
N ARG A 198 -5.29 -1.00 1.34
CA ARG A 198 -5.85 -1.24 2.67
C ARG A 198 -5.61 -0.04 3.59
N ASN A 199 -6.63 0.27 4.39
CA ASN A 199 -6.61 1.31 5.42
C ASN A 199 -6.27 2.71 4.88
N VAL A 200 -6.60 3.00 3.62
CA VAL A 200 -6.25 4.28 2.96
C VAL A 200 -7.47 5.00 2.38
N LEU A 201 -8.48 4.27 1.87
CA LEU A 201 -9.69 4.87 1.32
C LEU A 201 -10.50 5.60 2.39
N ILE A 202 -10.33 5.22 3.66
CA ILE A 202 -10.92 5.92 4.82
C ILE A 202 -10.50 7.38 4.95
N TYR A 203 -9.40 7.79 4.31
CA TYR A 203 -8.91 9.16 4.34
C TYR A 203 -9.40 10.02 3.17
N PHE A 204 -10.28 9.53 2.30
CA PHE A 204 -10.82 10.30 1.19
C PHE A 204 -12.28 10.68 1.43
N ASP A 205 -12.68 11.86 0.98
CA ASP A 205 -14.09 12.22 0.84
C ASP A 205 -14.78 11.31 -0.20
N ASP A 206 -16.12 11.33 -0.25
CA ASP A 206 -16.91 10.47 -1.13
C ASP A 206 -16.56 10.60 -2.61
N GLN A 207 -16.31 11.83 -3.09
CA GLN A 207 -16.02 12.10 -4.49
C GLN A 207 -14.61 11.61 -4.87
N SER A 208 -13.62 11.95 -4.05
CA SER A 208 -12.24 11.53 -4.20
C SER A 208 -12.12 10.01 -4.11
N ARG A 209 -12.79 9.40 -3.12
CA ARG A 209 -12.84 7.95 -2.94
C ARG A 209 -13.42 7.24 -4.16
N LYS A 210 -14.53 7.74 -4.71
CA LYS A 210 -15.10 7.20 -5.97
C LYS A 210 -14.13 7.31 -7.13
N SER A 211 -13.44 8.46 -7.27
CA SER A 211 -12.43 8.64 -8.32
C SER A 211 -11.27 7.66 -8.17
N VAL A 212 -10.73 7.48 -6.96
CA VAL A 212 -9.63 6.55 -6.68
C VAL A 212 -10.05 5.12 -6.99
N VAL A 213 -11.23 4.68 -6.52
CA VAL A 213 -11.75 3.33 -6.79
C VAL A 213 -11.90 3.05 -8.29
N ASN A 214 -12.34 4.02 -9.08
CA ASN A 214 -12.39 3.88 -10.54
C ASN A 214 -11.00 3.74 -11.16
N LEU A 215 -10.01 4.50 -10.68
CA LEU A 215 -8.63 4.37 -11.16
C LEU A 215 -8.02 3.01 -10.78
N LEU A 216 -8.31 2.49 -9.58
CA LEU A 216 -7.90 1.14 -9.16
C LEU A 216 -8.56 0.06 -10.05
N TYR A 217 -9.84 0.23 -10.40
CA TYR A 217 -10.52 -0.65 -11.35
C TYR A 217 -9.81 -0.67 -12.70
N ASP A 218 -9.46 0.49 -13.25
CA ASP A 218 -8.75 0.62 -14.52
C ASP A 218 -7.32 0.04 -14.47
N SER A 219 -6.70 0.03 -13.29
CA SER A 219 -5.38 -0.55 -13.06
C SER A 219 -5.37 -2.08 -13.05
N LEU A 220 -6.48 -2.73 -12.70
CA LEU A 220 -6.62 -4.19 -12.69
C LEU A 220 -6.84 -4.76 -14.08
N ILE A 221 -6.33 -5.96 -14.36
CA ILE A 221 -6.79 -6.71 -15.54
C ILE A 221 -8.20 -7.26 -15.32
N PRO A 222 -8.97 -7.58 -16.39
CA PRO A 222 -10.19 -8.36 -16.27
C PRO A 222 -9.94 -9.67 -15.51
N GLY A 223 -10.79 -9.96 -14.52
CA GLY A 223 -10.61 -11.07 -13.57
C GLY A 223 -9.60 -10.83 -12.44
N GLY A 224 -8.96 -9.65 -12.37
CA GLY A 224 -8.05 -9.27 -11.29
C GLY A 224 -8.78 -8.98 -9.97
N HIS A 225 -8.04 -9.00 -8.85
CA HIS A 225 -8.60 -8.90 -7.51
C HIS A 225 -8.12 -7.65 -6.76
N LEU A 226 -9.02 -7.02 -6.01
CA LEU A 226 -8.77 -5.90 -5.12
C LEU A 226 -9.07 -6.33 -3.67
N PHE A 227 -8.10 -6.11 -2.80
CA PHE A 227 -8.19 -6.30 -1.35
C PHE A 227 -8.20 -4.95 -0.66
N LEU A 228 -9.21 -4.73 0.18
CA LEU A 228 -9.41 -3.51 0.97
C LEU A 228 -9.35 -3.81 2.46
N GLY A 229 -9.08 -2.84 3.32
CA GLY A 229 -9.04 -3.05 4.76
C GLY A 229 -10.41 -3.47 5.32
N HIS A 230 -10.42 -4.10 6.50
CA HIS A 230 -11.63 -4.68 7.11
C HIS A 230 -12.83 -3.72 7.25
N SER A 231 -12.58 -2.41 7.36
CA SER A 231 -13.60 -1.36 7.53
C SER A 231 -14.02 -0.71 6.20
N GLU A 232 -13.37 -1.07 5.10
CA GLU A 232 -13.55 -0.44 3.80
C GLU A 232 -14.49 -1.26 2.92
N ASN A 233 -15.58 -0.62 2.48
CA ASN A 233 -16.56 -1.23 1.59
C ASN A 233 -16.87 -0.31 0.41
N ILE A 234 -16.65 -0.82 -0.81
CA ILE A 234 -16.87 -0.06 -2.05
C ILE A 234 -18.22 -0.33 -2.72
N GLY A 235 -19.03 -1.26 -2.19
CA GLY A 235 -20.35 -1.58 -2.75
C GLY A 235 -21.33 -0.41 -2.73
N ARG A 236 -21.13 0.57 -1.84
CA ARG A 236 -21.90 1.84 -1.83
C ARG A 236 -21.35 2.90 -2.79
N ILE A 237 -20.13 2.70 -3.31
CA ILE A 237 -19.40 3.67 -4.13
C ILE A 237 -19.51 3.30 -5.61
N THR A 238 -19.42 2.01 -5.93
CA THR A 238 -19.50 1.48 -7.29
C THR A 238 -20.07 0.06 -7.29
N ALA A 239 -20.78 -0.28 -8.38
CA ALA A 239 -21.24 -1.64 -8.68
C ALA A 239 -20.34 -2.35 -9.73
N ALA A 240 -19.23 -1.73 -10.12
CA ALA A 240 -18.36 -2.26 -11.19
C ALA A 240 -17.57 -3.50 -10.78
N PHE A 241 -17.37 -3.72 -9.48
CA PHE A 241 -16.69 -4.89 -8.95
C PHE A 241 -17.69 -5.97 -8.53
N GLU A 242 -17.31 -7.23 -8.75
CA GLU A 242 -17.99 -8.37 -8.15
C GLU A 242 -17.46 -8.62 -6.74
N LEU A 243 -18.36 -8.63 -5.76
CA LEU A 243 -18.02 -8.99 -4.39
C LEU A 243 -17.77 -10.50 -4.31
N GLN A 244 -16.60 -10.91 -3.81
CA GLN A 244 -16.28 -12.30 -3.52
C GLN A 244 -16.14 -12.49 -2.01
N THR A 245 -16.91 -13.45 -1.49
CA THR A 245 -16.75 -13.94 -0.12
C THR A 245 -16.13 -15.32 -0.20
N LEU A 246 -14.90 -15.44 0.28
CA LEU A 246 -14.16 -16.68 0.31
C LEU A 246 -13.81 -16.91 1.77
N GLY A 247 -14.15 -18.06 2.37
CA GLY A 247 -13.73 -18.41 3.74
C GLY A 247 -13.98 -17.37 4.85
N GLY A 248 -14.96 -16.48 4.72
CA GLY A 248 -15.25 -15.41 5.69
C GLY A 248 -14.50 -14.09 5.48
N PHE A 249 -13.67 -13.99 4.44
CA PHE A 249 -13.02 -12.74 4.03
C PHE A 249 -13.63 -12.22 2.71
N ILE A 250 -13.52 -10.91 2.53
CA ILE A 250 -14.07 -10.18 1.39
C ILE A 250 -12.92 -9.70 0.49
N CYS A 251 -13.05 -9.96 -0.80
CA CYS A 251 -12.30 -9.28 -1.84
C CYS A 251 -13.23 -8.89 -3.00
N TYR A 252 -12.72 -8.06 -3.90
CA TYR A 252 -13.48 -7.54 -5.03
C TYR A 252 -12.81 -7.99 -6.32
N ARG A 253 -13.58 -8.53 -7.27
CA ARG A 253 -13.06 -8.99 -8.56
C ARG A 253 -13.49 -8.03 -9.66
N ARG A 254 -12.57 -7.64 -10.54
CA ARG A 254 -12.92 -6.98 -11.81
C ARG A 254 -13.57 -8.03 -12.72
N PRO A 255 -14.79 -7.82 -13.26
CA PRO A 255 -15.41 -8.74 -14.22
C PRO A 255 -14.50 -9.06 -15.41
N LEU A 256 -14.75 -10.21 -16.06
CA LEU A 256 -14.02 -10.66 -17.26
C LEU A 256 -14.35 -9.80 -18.49
#